data_AF-A0A3D5XP02-F1
#
_entry.id   AF-A0A3D5XP02-F1
#
_cell.length_a   1.000
_cell.length_b   1.000
_cell.length_c   1.000
_cell.angle_alpha   90.00
_cell.angle_beta   90.00
_cell.angle_gamma   90.00
#
_symmetry.space_group_name_H-M   'P 1'
#
loop_
_entity.id
_entity.type
_entity.pdbx_description
1 polymer ?
#
loop_
_entity_poly.entity_id
_entity_poly.type
_entity_poly.pdbx_seq_one_letter_code
_entity_poly.pdbx_strand_id
1 'polypeptide(L)'
;MKKITKLLIATLLLSLITLTGCSTKPTAGDISPSSGTIVLRVNPEIAISYDENGNVTNLQAKNDDGVKILQDYTGFEGKNAKLVVSELVNKIGQAGYFVEIEGQNRQITIEIEKGSKIPTDTFIDEIVAEVQ
;
A
#
# COMPACT_ATOMS: atom_id res chain seq x y z
N MET A 1 43.47 34.61 -55.46
CA MET A 1 42.24 34.14 -56.14
C MET A 1 41.12 34.24 -55.09
N LYS A 2 40.21 35.23 -55.01
CA LYS A 2 39.25 35.78 -55.99
C LYS A 2 38.42 34.59 -56.53
N LYS A 3 37.13 34.35 -56.31
CA LYS A 3 35.96 35.10 -55.82
C LYS A 3 34.82 34.06 -55.58
N ILE A 4 34.00 34.20 -54.53
CA ILE A 4 32.58 34.64 -54.56
C ILE A 4 31.58 33.64 -55.19
N THR A 5 30.80 33.02 -54.29
CA THR A 5 29.33 32.84 -54.26
C THR A 5 28.60 32.11 -55.37
N LYS A 6 27.94 31.01 -54.97
CA LYS A 6 26.55 30.59 -55.27
C LYS A 6 26.14 29.63 -54.14
N LEU A 7 24.92 29.47 -53.66
CA LEU A 7 23.61 30.10 -53.85
C LEU A 7 22.70 29.36 -52.84
N LEU A 8 21.78 30.11 -52.23
CA LEU A 8 20.59 29.71 -51.47
C LEU A 8 20.23 28.21 -51.37
N ILE A 9 19.89 27.78 -50.15
CA ILE A 9 18.56 27.19 -49.86
C ILE A 9 18.17 27.60 -48.43
N ALA A 10 16.98 28.17 -48.34
CA ALA A 10 16.27 28.49 -47.12
C ALA A 10 15.58 27.23 -46.57
N THR A 11 15.61 27.05 -45.25
CA THR A 11 14.42 26.61 -44.50
C THR A 11 14.61 26.85 -43.02
N LEU A 12 13.78 27.78 -42.53
CA LEU A 12 13.25 27.87 -41.18
C LEU A 12 12.80 26.48 -40.69
N LEU A 13 13.16 26.10 -39.46
CA LEU A 13 12.25 25.49 -38.48
C LEU A 13 12.97 25.35 -37.13
N LEU A 14 12.55 26.22 -36.22
CA LEU A 14 12.78 26.18 -34.79
C LEU A 14 12.05 24.95 -34.22
N SER A 15 12.78 23.90 -33.83
CA SER A 15 12.21 22.82 -33.03
C SER A 15 12.98 22.68 -31.71
N LEU A 16 12.30 23.15 -30.68
CA LEU A 16 12.59 23.00 -29.27
C LEU A 16 12.55 21.51 -28.92
N ILE A 17 13.71 20.86 -28.83
CA ILE A 17 13.79 19.47 -28.38
C ILE A 17 13.74 19.50 -26.85
N THR A 18 12.54 19.36 -26.31
CA THR A 18 12.31 19.12 -24.88
C THR A 18 13.00 17.82 -24.47
N LEU A 19 13.79 17.90 -23.40
CA LEU A 19 14.33 16.74 -22.68
C LEU A 19 13.18 15.81 -22.23
N THR A 20 12.95 14.73 -22.97
CA THR A 20 12.21 13.58 -22.44
C THR A 20 13.21 12.72 -21.69
N GLY A 21 13.41 13.04 -20.41
CA GLY A 21 13.99 12.12 -19.45
C GLY A 21 12.99 11.00 -19.20
N CYS A 22 13.07 9.91 -19.96
CA CYS A 22 12.36 8.68 -19.66
C CYS A 22 13.13 7.95 -18.55
N SER A 23 13.01 8.46 -17.33
CA SER A 23 13.26 7.65 -16.16
C SER A 23 12.05 6.74 -16.02
N THR A 24 12.12 5.54 -16.60
CA THR A 24 11.26 4.42 -16.21
C THR A 24 11.57 4.09 -14.76
N LYS A 25 10.95 4.85 -13.85
CA LYS A 25 10.70 4.41 -12.49
C LYS A 25 9.92 3.09 -12.61
N PRO A 26 10.17 2.06 -11.80
CA PRO A 26 9.34 0.86 -11.83
C PRO A 26 7.90 1.34 -11.69
N THR A 27 7.07 1.11 -12.70
CA THR A 27 5.63 1.26 -12.55
C THR A 27 5.27 0.26 -11.47
N ALA A 28 4.98 0.75 -10.27
CA ALA A 28 4.37 -0.01 -9.21
C ALA A 28 3.22 -0.79 -9.87
N GLY A 29 3.30 -2.12 -9.80
CA GLY A 29 2.35 -3.02 -10.46
C GLY A 29 0.94 -2.55 -10.17
N ASP A 30 0.06 -2.65 -11.18
CA ASP A 30 -1.34 -2.23 -11.14
C ASP A 30 -1.93 -2.34 -9.73
N ILE A 31 -1.91 -1.23 -8.99
CA ILE A 31 -2.57 -1.16 -7.69
C ILE A 31 -4.05 -1.11 -8.06
N SER A 32 -4.72 -2.25 -8.02
CA SER A 32 -6.18 -2.30 -8.15
C SER A 32 -6.77 -1.23 -7.23
N PRO A 33 -7.75 -0.45 -7.70
CA PRO A 33 -8.35 0.60 -6.89
C PRO A 33 -8.85 -0.01 -5.57
N SER A 34 -8.42 0.57 -4.45
CA SER A 34 -8.85 0.15 -3.12
C SER A 34 -10.37 0.26 -3.03
N SER A 35 -11.03 -0.85 -2.73
CA SER A 35 -12.48 -0.96 -2.55
C SER A 35 -12.89 -0.82 -1.08
N GLY A 36 -11.97 -0.99 -0.13
CA GLY A 36 -12.22 -0.76 1.29
C GLY A 36 -10.95 -0.70 2.13
N THR A 37 -11.13 -0.42 3.43
CA THR A 37 -10.07 -0.36 4.43
C THR A 37 -10.49 -1.05 5.72
N ILE A 38 -9.66 -1.98 6.20
CA ILE A 38 -9.69 -2.53 7.56
C ILE A 38 -8.75 -1.70 8.43
N VAL A 39 -9.13 -1.38 9.66
CA VAL A 39 -8.25 -0.76 10.65
C VAL A 39 -8.06 -1.76 11.79
N LEU A 40 -6.83 -2.24 11.92
CA LEU A 40 -6.39 -3.08 13.03
C LEU A 40 -5.91 -2.18 14.17
N ARG A 41 -6.54 -2.31 15.34
CA ARG A 41 -6.21 -1.54 16.54
C ARG A 41 -5.89 -2.46 17.70
N VAL A 42 -4.63 -2.45 18.09
CA VAL A 42 -4.11 -3.04 19.33
C VAL A 42 -3.38 -1.97 20.14
N ASN A 43 -2.72 -1.03 19.44
CA ASN A 43 -1.52 -0.29 19.84
C ASN A 43 -0.27 -1.15 19.68
N PRO A 44 0.18 -1.36 18.45
CA PRO A 44 0.10 -0.48 17.27
C PRO A 44 -1.24 -0.42 16.50
N GLU A 45 -1.41 0.61 15.69
CA GLU A 45 -2.57 0.81 14.79
C GLU A 45 -2.15 0.84 13.30
N ILE A 46 -2.82 0.03 12.47
CA ILE A 46 -2.50 -0.16 11.06
C ILE A 46 -3.78 -0.23 10.23
N ALA A 47 -3.85 0.55 9.15
CA ALA A 47 -4.88 0.42 8.13
C ALA A 47 -4.41 -0.47 6.98
N ILE A 48 -5.29 -1.38 6.56
CA ILE A 48 -5.12 -2.34 5.48
C ILE A 48 -6.15 -2.03 4.40
N SER A 49 -5.71 -1.43 3.29
CA SER A 49 -6.57 -1.21 2.13
C SER A 49 -6.59 -2.44 1.25
N TYR A 50 -7.76 -2.79 0.72
CA TYR A 50 -7.96 -3.98 -0.11
C TYR A 50 -8.82 -3.67 -1.35
N ASP A 51 -8.68 -4.49 -2.39
CA ASP A 51 -9.45 -4.41 -3.63
C ASP A 51 -10.81 -5.14 -3.56
N GLU A 52 -11.56 -5.18 -4.67
CA GLU A 52 -12.87 -5.82 -4.71
C GLU A 52 -12.84 -7.34 -4.45
N ASN A 53 -11.68 -7.99 -4.60
CA ASN A 53 -11.49 -9.40 -4.34
C ASN A 53 -11.01 -9.65 -2.89
N GLY A 54 -10.82 -8.60 -2.09
CA GLY A 54 -10.27 -8.70 -0.74
C GLY A 54 -8.75 -8.89 -0.69
N ASN A 55 -8.05 -8.57 -1.78
CA ASN A 55 -6.58 -8.60 -1.81
C ASN A 55 -6.02 -7.24 -1.37
N VAL A 56 -4.95 -7.26 -0.57
CA VAL A 56 -4.35 -6.04 -0.02
C VAL A 56 -3.66 -5.24 -1.11
N THR A 57 -3.91 -3.93 -1.10
CA THR A 57 -3.34 -2.98 -2.06
C THR A 57 -2.45 -1.94 -1.39
N ASN A 58 -2.63 -1.69 -0.09
CA ASN A 58 -1.81 -0.77 0.68
C ASN A 58 -1.86 -1.05 2.18
N LEU A 59 -0.78 -0.70 2.88
CA LEU A 59 -0.71 -0.64 4.34
C LEU A 59 -0.31 0.75 4.79
N GLN A 60 -0.97 1.26 5.83
CA GLN A 60 -0.68 2.56 6.41
C GLN A 60 -0.64 2.47 7.92
N ALA A 61 0.50 2.83 8.51
CA ALA A 61 0.60 3.04 9.95
C ALA A 61 -0.28 4.24 10.37
N LYS A 62 -1.06 4.07 11.45
CA LYS A 62 -1.87 5.15 12.04
C LYS A 62 -1.24 5.74 13.30
N ASN A 63 -0.21 5.10 13.85
CA ASN A 63 0.60 5.61 14.97
C ASN A 63 2.09 5.19 14.85
N ASP A 64 2.94 5.73 15.72
CA ASP A 64 4.40 5.51 15.70
C ASP A 64 4.77 4.03 15.87
N ASP A 65 4.03 3.29 16.69
CA ASP A 65 4.24 1.85 16.86
C ASP A 65 3.87 1.08 15.58
N GLY A 66 2.83 1.51 14.86
CA GLY A 66 2.48 0.98 13.55
C GLY A 66 3.60 1.16 12.54
N VAL A 67 4.32 2.31 12.58
CA VAL A 67 5.49 2.54 11.72
C VAL A 67 6.59 1.50 12.01
N LYS A 68 6.86 1.21 13.29
CA LYS A 68 7.85 0.20 13.69
C LYS A 68 7.46 -1.21 13.21
N ILE A 69 6.17 -1.55 13.24
CA ILE A 69 5.70 -2.83 12.72
C ILE A 69 5.86 -2.90 11.20
N LEU A 70 5.57 -1.82 10.47
CA LEU A 70 5.61 -1.84 9.01
C LEU A 70 7.01 -1.67 8.39
N GLN A 71 8.00 -1.18 9.15
CA GLN A 71 9.33 -0.83 8.62
C GLN A 71 9.99 -1.93 7.77
N ASP A 72 9.83 -3.19 8.16
CA ASP A 72 10.40 -4.36 7.45
C ASP A 72 9.32 -5.33 6.95
N TYR A 73 8.07 -4.87 6.85
CA TYR A 73 6.95 -5.71 6.40
C TYR A 73 6.67 -5.47 4.91
N THR A 74 7.02 -6.44 4.07
CA THR A 74 6.93 -6.37 2.60
C THR A 74 6.23 -7.60 2.02
N GLY A 75 5.78 -7.51 0.77
CA GLY A 75 5.17 -8.64 0.06
C GLY A 75 3.73 -8.89 0.49
N PHE A 76 3.04 -7.84 0.92
CA PHE A 76 1.62 -7.88 1.26
C PHE A 76 0.74 -7.61 0.04
N GLU A 77 1.28 -6.94 -0.99
CA GLU A 77 0.52 -6.54 -2.17
C GLU A 77 -0.03 -7.77 -2.90
N GLY A 78 -1.34 -7.77 -3.15
CA GLY A 78 -2.05 -8.88 -3.80
C GLY A 78 -2.32 -10.09 -2.89
N LYS A 79 -1.82 -10.12 -1.64
CA LYS A 79 -2.18 -11.17 -0.69
C LYS A 79 -3.61 -10.97 -0.17
N ASN A 80 -4.26 -12.05 0.22
CA ASN A 80 -5.57 -11.98 0.86
C ASN A 80 -5.48 -11.20 2.19
N ALA A 81 -6.41 -10.26 2.40
CA ALA A 81 -6.44 -9.41 3.58
C ALA A 81 -6.47 -10.20 4.90
N LYS A 82 -7.13 -11.35 4.98
CA LYS A 82 -7.16 -12.16 6.21
C LYS A 82 -5.79 -12.68 6.62
N LEU A 83 -4.99 -13.10 5.63
CA LEU A 83 -3.63 -13.57 5.87
C LEU A 83 -2.74 -12.41 6.33
N VAL A 84 -2.85 -11.26 5.67
CA VAL A 84 -2.08 -10.06 6.05
C VAL A 84 -2.46 -9.57 7.44
N VAL A 85 -3.75 -9.56 7.80
CA VAL A 85 -4.18 -9.20 9.15
C VAL A 85 -3.60 -10.17 10.19
N SER A 86 -3.67 -11.48 9.95
CA SER A 86 -3.08 -12.48 10.86
C SER A 86 -1.56 -12.35 10.97
N GLU A 87 -0.85 -12.16 9.86
CA GLU A 87 0.60 -11.89 9.83
C GLU A 87 0.95 -10.64 10.67
N LEU A 88 0.18 -9.55 10.53
CA LEU A 88 0.37 -8.33 11.30
C LEU A 88 0.11 -8.54 12.79
N VAL A 89 -0.99 -9.21 13.17
CA VAL A 89 -1.28 -9.55 14.58
C VAL A 89 -0.14 -10.37 15.19
N ASN A 90 0.36 -11.37 14.47
CA ASN A 90 1.49 -12.18 14.92
C ASN A 90 2.76 -11.34 15.11
N LYS A 91 3.07 -10.46 14.16
CA LYS A 91 4.24 -9.55 14.25
C LYS A 91 4.11 -8.58 15.43
N ILE A 92 2.91 -8.08 15.69
CA ILE A 92 2.59 -7.24 16.84
C ILE A 92 2.84 -7.99 18.15
N GLY A 93 2.38 -9.24 18.24
CA GLY A 93 2.62 -10.09 19.40
C GLY A 93 4.09 -10.39 19.64
N GLN A 94 4.83 -10.74 18.59
CA GLN A 94 6.27 -10.99 18.66
C GLN A 94 7.07 -9.75 19.07
N ALA A 95 6.58 -8.56 18.73
CA ALA A 95 7.16 -7.29 19.15
C ALA A 95 6.83 -6.91 20.61
N GLY A 96 6.03 -7.72 21.32
CA GLY A 96 5.76 -7.56 22.75
C GLY A 96 4.66 -6.55 23.09
N TYR A 97 3.82 -6.17 22.12
CA TYR A 97 2.72 -5.23 22.35
C TYR A 97 1.51 -5.86 23.05
N PHE A 98 1.43 -7.19 23.10
CA PHE A 98 0.44 -7.89 23.92
C PHE A 98 0.93 -7.96 25.35
N VAL A 99 0.77 -6.86 26.09
CA VAL A 99 0.97 -6.85 27.54
C VAL A 99 -0.28 -7.40 28.23
N GLU A 100 -0.13 -8.55 28.88
CA GLU A 100 -1.15 -9.07 29.80
C GLU A 100 -1.12 -8.21 31.07
N ILE A 101 -2.13 -7.37 31.26
CA ILE A 101 -2.37 -6.70 32.53
C ILE A 101 -3.20 -7.68 33.36
N GLU A 102 -2.83 -7.95 34.62
CA GLU A 102 -3.57 -8.91 35.47
C GLU A 102 -5.09 -8.68 35.39
N GLY A 103 -5.81 -9.65 34.83
CA GLY A 103 -7.27 -9.61 34.66
C GLY A 103 -7.79 -8.94 33.37
N GLN A 104 -6.92 -8.52 32.45
CA GLN A 104 -7.28 -8.02 31.12
C GLN A 104 -6.69 -8.94 30.04
N ASN A 105 -7.58 -9.61 29.30
CA ASN A 105 -7.18 -10.40 28.13
C ASN A 105 -6.67 -9.48 27.01
N ARG A 106 -5.86 -10.05 26.11
CA ARG A 106 -5.43 -9.45 24.84
C ARG A 106 -6.63 -8.87 24.10
N GLN A 107 -6.65 -7.56 23.84
CA GLN A 107 -7.72 -6.90 23.08
C GLN A 107 -7.22 -6.55 21.69
N ILE A 108 -7.86 -7.15 20.68
CA ILE A 108 -7.65 -6.82 19.26
C ILE A 108 -8.96 -6.28 18.73
N THR A 109 -8.94 -5.02 18.29
CA THR A 109 -10.10 -4.38 17.67
C THR A 109 -9.88 -4.34 16.16
N ILE A 110 -10.80 -4.91 15.40
CA ILE A 110 -10.81 -4.88 13.93
C ILE A 110 -12.02 -4.06 13.51
N GLU A 111 -11.78 -2.96 12.80
CA GLU A 111 -12.83 -2.08 12.28
C GLU A 111 -12.78 -1.99 10.76
N ILE A 112 -13.93 -1.70 10.14
CA ILE A 112 -14.03 -1.40 8.72
C ILE A 112 -14.36 0.09 8.56
N GLU A 113 -13.58 0.81 7.76
CA GLU A 113 -13.86 2.23 7.51
C GLU A 113 -15.18 2.41 6.76
N LYS A 114 -15.94 3.45 7.12
CA LYS A 114 -17.21 3.77 6.47
C LYS A 114 -17.02 3.96 4.96
N GLY A 115 -17.87 3.31 4.18
CA GLY A 115 -17.82 3.37 2.71
C GLY A 115 -16.95 2.28 2.08
N SER A 116 -16.29 1.44 2.89
CA SER A 116 -15.63 0.22 2.40
C SER A 116 -16.66 -0.75 1.82
N LYS A 117 -16.35 -1.30 0.65
CA LYS A 117 -17.10 -2.41 0.06
C LYS A 117 -16.59 -3.71 0.66
N ILE A 118 -17.51 -4.55 1.12
CA ILE A 118 -17.19 -5.88 1.61
C ILE A 118 -17.15 -6.86 0.43
N PRO A 119 -16.04 -7.58 0.16
CA PRO A 119 -15.91 -8.49 -0.97
C PRO A 119 -16.91 -9.65 -0.96
N THR A 120 -17.09 -10.27 0.22
CA THR A 120 -17.98 -11.41 0.44
C THR A 120 -18.68 -11.28 1.79
N ASP A 121 -19.87 -11.87 1.93
CA ASP A 121 -20.63 -11.83 3.19
C ASP A 121 -19.87 -12.46 4.37
N THR A 122 -18.93 -13.38 4.09
CA THR A 122 -18.09 -14.07 5.09
C THR A 122 -16.77 -13.35 5.37
N PHE A 123 -16.44 -12.27 4.65
CA PHE A 123 -15.11 -11.67 4.67
C PHE A 123 -14.64 -11.28 6.08
N ILE A 124 -15.53 -10.67 6.87
CA ILE A 124 -15.21 -10.24 8.24
C ILE A 124 -15.05 -11.44 9.17
N ASP A 125 -15.95 -12.42 9.06
CA ASP A 125 -15.89 -13.64 9.87
C ASP A 125 -14.60 -14.43 9.59
N GLU A 126 -14.18 -14.49 8.33
CA GLU A 126 -12.91 -15.12 7.94
C GLU A 126 -11.69 -14.40 8.51
N ILE A 127 -11.68 -13.06 8.53
CA ILE A 127 -10.60 -12.29 9.16
C ILE A 127 -10.55 -12.58 10.66
N VAL A 128 -11.70 -12.56 11.33
CA VAL A 128 -11.76 -12.83 12.78
C VAL A 128 -11.35 -14.26 13.09
N ALA A 129 -11.74 -15.25 12.26
CA ALA A 129 -11.37 -16.65 12.47
C ALA A 129 -9.87 -16.93 12.31
N GLU A 130 -9.18 -16.15 11.46
CA GLU A 130 -7.74 -16.25 11.20
C GLU A 130 -6.88 -15.61 12.31
N VAL A 131 -7.49 -14.78 13.16
CA VAL A 131 -6.84 -14.06 14.26
C VAL A 131 -7.19 -14.76 15.58
N GLN A 132 -6.27 -15.58 16.11
CA GLN A 132 -6.43 -16.33 17.37
C GLN A 132 -5.28 -16.10 18.35
#